data_AF-A8Q2V5-F1
#
_entry.id   AF-A8Q2V5-F1
#
_cell.length_a   1.000
_cell.length_b   1.000
_cell.length_c   1.000
_cell.angle_alpha   90.00
_cell.angle_beta   90.00
_cell.angle_gamma   90.00
#
_symmetry.space_group_name_H-M   'P 1'
#
loop_
_entity.id
_entity.type
_entity.pdbx_description
1 polymer ?
#
loop_
_entity_poly.entity_id
_entity_poly.type
_entity_poly.pdbx_seq_one_letter_code
_entity_poly.pdbx_strand_id
1 'polypeptide(L)'
;MLQRVALTSRASITSCISRSLAPPIRHTGVSVALIEPNELRLWRDLWRTLGRDDRVASLPIEYSFLGPIRERLALAREIDSLSHAQTKASHDDAWLRTLARDADLDYESDASDKDADVDASRRKKQKRSPSATKLASLKQRLAQLLARPLQAQGTSQKYLTSGVRPEYVQALLSGHHAPHMLGVIKSSIHADLAASKR
;
A
#
# COMPACT_ATOMS: atom_id res chain seq x y z
N MET A 1 -81.22 -33.19 -28.26
CA MET A 1 -81.15 -31.80 -27.76
C MET A 1 -79.69 -31.53 -27.44
N LEU A 2 -79.06 -30.64 -28.20
CA LEU A 2 -77.62 -30.39 -28.21
C LEU A 2 -77.11 -29.94 -26.84
N GLN A 3 -75.96 -30.46 -26.40
CA GLN A 3 -75.13 -29.73 -25.46
C GLN A 3 -73.76 -29.46 -26.10
N ARG A 4 -73.53 -28.18 -26.33
CA ARG A 4 -72.41 -27.59 -27.04
C ARG A 4 -71.15 -27.57 -26.18
N VAL A 5 -70.06 -27.91 -26.86
CA VAL A 5 -68.67 -27.46 -26.71
C VAL A 5 -68.49 -26.16 -25.91
N ALA A 6 -67.60 -26.19 -24.92
CA ALA A 6 -66.88 -25.03 -24.43
C ALA A 6 -65.42 -25.43 -24.14
N LEU A 7 -64.58 -25.42 -25.18
CA LEU A 7 -63.15 -25.19 -25.02
C LEU A 7 -62.98 -23.71 -24.64
N THR A 8 -62.47 -23.43 -23.45
CA THR A 8 -61.87 -22.12 -23.16
C THR A 8 -60.51 -22.32 -22.54
N SER A 9 -59.52 -22.20 -23.41
CA SER A 9 -58.10 -22.00 -23.12
C SER A 9 -57.91 -20.90 -22.07
N ARG A 10 -57.30 -21.25 -20.94
CA ARG A 10 -56.65 -20.30 -20.02
C ARG A 10 -55.15 -20.53 -20.09
N ALA A 11 -54.54 -20.03 -21.15
CA ALA A 11 -53.11 -19.82 -21.19
C ALA A 11 -52.76 -18.75 -20.14
N SER A 12 -52.17 -19.17 -19.02
CA SER A 12 -51.55 -18.27 -18.05
C SER A 12 -50.37 -17.57 -18.71
N ILE A 13 -50.62 -16.38 -19.25
CA ILE A 13 -49.60 -15.37 -19.52
C ILE A 13 -49.26 -14.75 -18.16
N THR A 14 -48.55 -15.50 -17.32
CA THR A 14 -47.92 -14.93 -16.13
C THR A 14 -46.59 -14.35 -16.56
N SER A 15 -46.69 -13.11 -17.04
CA SER A 15 -45.82 -11.99 -16.67
C SER A 15 -44.34 -12.32 -16.51
N CYS A 16 -43.64 -12.20 -17.63
CA CYS A 16 -42.21 -12.02 -17.77
C CYS A 16 -41.74 -10.72 -17.09
N ILE A 17 -41.69 -10.63 -15.76
CA ILE A 17 -41.13 -9.47 -15.04
C ILE A 17 -40.58 -9.97 -13.69
N SER A 18 -39.34 -10.44 -13.55
CA SER A 18 -38.18 -9.58 -13.29
C SER A 18 -36.90 -10.43 -13.29
N ARG A 19 -36.36 -10.77 -14.46
CA ARG A 19 -34.92 -11.05 -14.54
C ARG A 19 -34.33 -9.72 -14.98
N SER A 20 -33.76 -8.97 -14.04
CA SER A 20 -33.03 -7.74 -14.32
C SER A 20 -31.83 -8.11 -15.18
N LEU A 21 -32.07 -8.18 -16.49
CA LEU A 21 -31.04 -8.23 -17.51
C LEU A 21 -30.40 -6.85 -17.50
N ALA A 22 -29.48 -6.64 -16.57
CA ALA A 22 -28.58 -5.50 -16.64
C ALA A 22 -27.89 -5.57 -18.03
N PRO A 23 -27.84 -4.46 -18.77
CA PRO A 23 -27.20 -4.44 -20.08
C PRO A 23 -25.74 -4.90 -19.97
N PRO A 24 -25.16 -5.53 -21.01
CA PRO A 24 -23.75 -5.90 -20.99
C PRO A 24 -22.91 -4.64 -20.82
N ILE A 25 -22.37 -4.49 -19.62
CA ILE A 25 -21.52 -3.38 -19.21
C ILE A 25 -20.27 -3.44 -20.11
N ARG A 26 -20.13 -2.47 -21.02
CA ARG A 26 -19.02 -2.43 -22.01
C ARG A 26 -17.65 -2.16 -21.38
N HIS A 27 -17.63 -1.70 -20.12
CA HIS A 27 -16.41 -1.51 -19.33
C HIS A 27 -16.65 -2.02 -17.91
N THR A 28 -16.03 -3.15 -17.55
CA THR A 28 -16.04 -3.66 -16.19
C THR A 28 -15.32 -2.68 -15.27
N GLY A 29 -16.06 -2.03 -14.37
CA GLY A 29 -15.52 -1.12 -13.35
C GLY A 29 -15.65 -1.72 -11.96
N VAL A 30 -14.66 -1.49 -11.10
CA VAL A 30 -14.73 -1.81 -9.67
C VAL A 30 -14.83 -0.51 -8.89
N SER A 31 -15.85 -0.38 -8.04
CA SER A 31 -15.94 0.69 -7.06
C SER A 31 -15.46 0.18 -5.70
N VAL A 32 -14.48 0.86 -5.10
CA VAL A 32 -14.02 0.59 -3.73
C VAL A 32 -14.58 1.67 -2.82
N ALA A 33 -15.25 1.26 -1.75
CA ALA A 33 -15.69 2.14 -0.68
C ALA A 33 -14.83 1.88 0.56
N LEU A 34 -14.26 2.94 1.14
CA LEU A 34 -13.57 2.90 2.41
C LEU A 34 -14.57 3.34 3.47
N ILE A 35 -14.93 2.44 4.39
CA ILE A 35 -15.96 2.68 5.39
C ILE A 35 -15.34 2.45 6.76
N GLU A 36 -15.49 3.42 7.65
CA GLU A 36 -15.08 3.26 9.04
C GLU A 36 -15.94 2.18 9.73
N PRO A 37 -15.41 1.37 10.67
CA PRO A 37 -16.21 0.42 11.43
C PRO A 37 -17.48 1.01 12.08
N ASN A 38 -17.43 2.28 12.50
CA ASN A 38 -18.57 2.98 13.09
C ASN A 38 -19.71 3.23 12.08
N GLU A 39 -19.38 3.46 10.81
CA GLU A 39 -20.32 3.83 9.75
C GLU A 39 -20.92 2.62 9.02
N LEU A 40 -20.45 1.40 9.32
CA LEU A 40 -20.90 0.17 8.66
C LEU A 40 -22.41 -0.05 8.77
N ARG A 41 -23.05 0.42 9.85
CA ARG A 41 -24.50 0.29 10.03
C ARG A 41 -25.26 1.18 9.05
N LEU A 42 -24.89 2.46 9.00
CA LEU A 42 -25.47 3.45 8.07
C LEU A 42 -25.26 3.03 6.62
N TRP A 43 -24.06 2.56 6.29
CA TRP A 43 -23.76 2.03 4.96
C TRP A 43 -24.68 0.87 4.57
N ARG A 44 -24.89 -0.10 5.48
CA ARG A 44 -25.79 -1.24 5.24
C ARG A 44 -27.26 -0.82 5.10
N ASP A 45 -27.68 0.21 5.80
CA ASP A 45 -29.04 0.76 5.69
C ASP A 45 -29.22 1.44 4.34
N LEU A 46 -28.27 2.29 3.94
CA LEU A 46 -28.25 2.90 2.60
C LEU A 46 -28.21 1.84 1.50
N TRP A 47 -27.39 0.80 1.66
CA TRP A 47 -27.29 -0.27 0.66
C TRP A 47 -28.62 -1.00 0.46
N ARG A 48 -29.36 -1.25 1.56
CA ARG A 48 -30.71 -1.82 1.53
C ARG A 48 -31.75 -0.89 0.92
N THR A 49 -31.72 0.41 1.24
CA THR A 49 -32.66 1.38 0.62
C THR A 49 -32.44 1.54 -0.87
N LEU A 50 -31.21 1.35 -1.36
CA LEU A 50 -30.87 1.29 -2.78
C LEU A 50 -31.35 0.00 -3.49
N GLY A 51 -32.01 -0.92 -2.79
CA GLY A 51 -32.48 -2.19 -3.34
C GLY A 51 -31.35 -3.15 -3.72
N ARG A 52 -30.18 -3.01 -3.10
CA ARG A 52 -29.02 -3.89 -3.30
C ARG A 52 -28.92 -4.85 -2.12
N ASP A 53 -29.37 -6.09 -2.31
CA ASP A 53 -29.27 -7.15 -1.29
C ASP A 53 -27.94 -7.92 -1.32
N ASP A 54 -27.08 -7.62 -2.29
CA ASP A 54 -25.73 -8.20 -2.36
C ASP A 54 -24.89 -7.71 -1.17
N ARG A 55 -24.40 -8.65 -0.35
CA ARG A 55 -23.42 -8.34 0.71
C ARG A 55 -22.15 -7.81 0.05
N VAL A 56 -21.75 -6.59 0.40
CA VAL A 56 -20.47 -6.02 -0.04
C VAL A 56 -19.35 -6.91 0.50
N ALA A 57 -18.64 -7.57 -0.42
CA ALA A 57 -17.49 -8.40 -0.07
C ALA A 57 -16.39 -7.51 0.52
N SER A 58 -15.82 -7.94 1.64
CA SER A 58 -14.61 -7.32 2.14
C SER A 58 -13.48 -7.61 1.17
N LEU A 59 -12.69 -6.60 0.84
CA LEU A 59 -11.48 -6.80 0.04
C LEU A 59 -10.52 -7.73 0.81
N PRO A 60 -9.99 -8.79 0.19
CA PRO A 60 -9.03 -9.68 0.84
C PRO A 60 -7.69 -8.94 1.02
N ILE A 61 -7.49 -8.34 2.19
CA ILE A 61 -6.25 -7.64 2.54
C ILE A 61 -5.26 -8.63 3.13
N GLU A 62 -4.05 -8.68 2.58
CA GLU A 62 -2.98 -9.54 3.07
C GLU A 62 -2.14 -8.84 4.16
N TYR A 63 -2.46 -9.12 5.42
CA TYR A 63 -1.76 -8.54 6.58
C TYR A 63 -0.39 -9.16 6.86
N SER A 64 -0.07 -10.28 6.21
CA SER A 64 1.15 -11.07 6.46
C SER A 64 2.45 -10.29 6.23
N PHE A 65 2.44 -9.24 5.40
CA PHE A 65 3.61 -8.40 5.11
C PHE A 65 3.70 -7.13 5.96
N LEU A 66 2.67 -6.84 6.77
CA LEU A 66 2.56 -5.57 7.46
C LEU A 66 3.73 -5.34 8.44
N GLY A 67 4.20 -6.39 9.11
CA GLY A 67 5.34 -6.31 10.02
C GLY A 67 6.63 -5.81 9.34
N PRO A 68 7.14 -6.53 8.32
CA PRO A 68 8.32 -6.09 7.56
C PRO A 68 8.15 -4.71 6.90
N ILE A 69 6.95 -4.39 6.40
CA ILE A 69 6.67 -3.08 5.80
C ILE A 69 6.77 -1.97 6.85
N ARG A 70 6.21 -2.18 8.05
CA ARG A 70 6.28 -1.20 9.15
C ARG A 70 7.70 -0.94 9.60
N GLU A 71 8.56 -1.96 9.68
CA GLU A 71 9.98 -1.80 9.99
C GLU A 71 10.69 -0.91 8.96
N ARG A 72 10.48 -1.20 7.67
CA ARG A 72 11.05 -0.39 6.57
C ARG A 72 10.55 1.05 6.59
N LEU A 73 9.25 1.24 6.85
CA LEU A 73 8.62 2.54 6.89
C LEU A 73 9.10 3.39 8.07
N ALA A 74 9.32 2.78 9.24
CA ALA A 74 9.88 3.47 10.40
C ALA A 74 11.28 4.04 10.09
N LEU A 75 12.15 3.23 9.48
CA LEU A 75 13.49 3.67 9.05
C LEU A 75 13.42 4.74 7.96
N ALA A 76 12.51 4.60 6.99
CA ALA A 76 12.31 5.60 5.94
C ALA A 76 11.90 6.95 6.52
N ARG A 77 10.99 6.96 7.51
CA ARG A 77 10.57 8.19 8.21
C ARG A 77 11.70 8.85 9.00
N GLU A 78 12.56 8.05 9.64
CA GLU A 78 13.72 8.56 10.36
C GLU A 78 14.77 9.16 9.40
N ILE A 79 15.00 8.52 8.25
CA ILE A 79 15.87 9.06 7.21
C ILE A 79 15.30 10.36 6.66
N ASP A 80 14.01 10.40 6.38
CA ASP A 80 13.33 11.57 5.84
C ASP A 80 13.44 12.76 6.80
N SER A 81 13.11 12.57 8.08
CA SER A 81 13.19 13.63 9.10
C SER A 81 14.61 14.18 9.27
N LEU A 82 15.62 13.31 9.35
CA LEU A 82 17.02 13.72 9.46
C LEU A 82 17.54 14.39 8.18
N SER A 83 17.13 13.90 7.01
CA SER A 83 17.53 14.49 5.73
C SER A 83 16.88 15.86 5.52
N HIS A 84 15.63 16.02 5.94
CA HIS A 84 14.91 17.29 5.90
C HIS A 84 15.56 18.29 6.85
N ALA A 85 15.90 17.89 8.08
CA ALA A 85 16.61 18.74 9.04
C ALA A 85 17.98 19.18 8.51
N GLN A 86 18.74 18.27 7.88
CA GLN A 86 20.04 18.62 7.28
C GLN A 86 19.88 19.59 6.11
N THR A 87 18.89 19.35 5.24
CA THR A 87 18.62 20.21 4.08
C THR A 87 18.20 21.60 4.54
N LYS A 88 17.31 21.69 5.54
CA LYS A 88 16.90 22.94 6.15
C LYS A 88 18.09 23.70 6.74
N ALA A 89 18.90 23.07 7.58
CA ALA A 89 20.09 23.71 8.15
C ALA A 89 21.06 24.21 7.07
N SER A 90 21.29 23.42 6.01
CA SER A 90 22.16 23.83 4.91
C SER A 90 21.59 25.01 4.11
N HIS A 91 20.26 25.07 3.96
CA HIS A 91 19.57 26.16 3.29
C HIS A 91 19.60 27.43 4.15
N ASP A 92 19.33 27.31 5.45
CA ASP A 92 19.39 28.42 6.40
C ASP A 92 20.82 29.01 6.46
N ASP A 93 21.85 28.17 6.50
CA ASP A 93 23.25 28.60 6.41
C ASP A 93 23.57 29.31 5.08
N ALA A 94 23.06 28.80 3.96
CA ALA A 94 23.27 29.41 2.64
C ALA A 94 22.53 30.76 2.53
N TRP A 95 21.34 30.84 3.10
CA TRP A 95 20.56 32.07 3.18
C TRP A 95 21.28 33.12 4.04
N LEU A 96 21.77 32.75 5.22
CA LEU A 96 22.55 33.65 6.09
C LEU A 96 23.84 34.14 5.42
N ARG A 97 24.56 33.25 4.74
CA ARG A 97 25.76 33.65 3.95
C ARG A 97 25.43 34.67 2.87
N THR A 98 24.29 34.51 2.20
CA THR A 98 23.86 35.44 1.14
C THR A 98 23.47 36.79 1.74
N LEU A 99 22.70 36.80 2.84
CA LEU A 99 22.33 38.03 3.55
C LEU A 99 23.53 38.78 4.10
N ALA A 100 24.50 38.07 4.68
CA ALA A 100 25.73 38.68 5.19
C ALA A 100 26.53 39.33 4.05
N ARG A 101 26.64 38.64 2.91
CA ARG A 101 27.27 39.20 1.71
C ARG A 101 26.57 40.46 1.21
N ASP A 102 25.25 40.48 1.20
CA ASP A 102 24.47 41.66 0.76
C ASP A 102 24.59 42.84 1.73
N ALA A 103 24.91 42.56 3.00
CA ALA A 103 25.15 43.56 4.04
C ALA A 103 26.63 43.90 4.25
N ASP A 104 27.54 43.38 3.41
CA ASP A 104 29.00 43.48 3.55
C ASP A 104 29.49 43.08 4.97
N LEU A 105 28.88 42.04 5.56
CA LEU A 105 29.26 41.45 6.84
C LEU A 105 30.10 40.19 6.63
N ASP A 106 31.20 40.06 7.39
CA ASP A 106 31.99 38.83 7.45
C ASP A 106 31.25 37.77 8.28
N TYR A 107 30.61 36.81 7.60
CA TYR A 107 29.92 35.69 8.24
C TYR A 107 30.70 34.38 8.07
N GLU A 108 31.26 33.87 9.17
CA GLU A 108 31.76 32.50 9.28
C GLU A 108 30.71 31.63 9.98
N SER A 109 30.31 30.54 9.34
CA SER A 109 29.34 29.59 9.89
C SER A 109 29.91 28.86 11.11
N ASP A 110 29.18 28.91 12.23
CA ASP A 110 29.49 28.30 13.53
C ASP A 110 29.63 26.75 13.50
N ALA A 111 29.25 26.10 12.38
CA ALA A 111 29.60 24.70 12.15
C ALA A 111 31.13 24.46 12.05
N SER A 112 31.89 25.54 11.99
CA SER A 112 33.35 25.58 11.97
C SER A 112 33.88 26.37 13.17
N ASP A 113 33.48 26.04 14.40
CA ASP A 113 34.12 26.57 15.61
C ASP A 113 35.66 26.46 15.49
N LYS A 114 36.28 27.63 15.35
CA LYS A 114 37.72 27.85 15.13
C LYS A 114 38.47 28.09 16.44
N ASP A 115 37.82 27.98 17.60
CA ASP A 115 38.51 28.13 18.90
C ASP A 115 39.17 26.82 19.40
N ALA A 116 39.30 25.83 18.52
CA ALA A 116 40.14 24.65 18.75
C ALA A 116 41.56 24.92 18.26
N ASP A 117 42.36 25.46 19.18
CA ASP A 117 43.81 25.60 19.20
C ASP A 117 44.57 24.57 18.33
N VAL A 118 45.52 25.08 17.53
CA VAL A 118 46.66 24.45 16.82
C VAL A 118 46.70 22.92 16.61
N ASP A 119 45.80 22.32 15.81
CA ASP A 119 46.08 21.03 15.10
C ASP A 119 45.19 20.85 13.84
N ALA A 120 45.19 21.86 12.97
CA ALA A 120 44.20 22.01 11.89
C ALA A 120 44.37 21.05 10.68
N SER A 121 45.45 20.26 10.61
CA SER A 121 45.75 19.41 9.44
C SER A 121 45.31 17.94 9.59
N ARG A 122 45.16 17.41 10.82
CA ARG A 122 44.70 16.02 11.05
C ARG A 122 43.19 15.87 11.23
N ARG A 123 42.47 16.92 11.64
CA ARG A 123 41.03 16.86 11.98
C ARG A 123 40.08 16.98 10.78
N LYS A 124 40.58 17.42 9.61
CA LYS A 124 39.78 17.64 8.40
C LYS A 124 39.13 16.37 7.81
N LYS A 125 39.64 15.18 8.17
CA LYS A 125 39.09 13.89 7.73
C LYS A 125 38.06 13.27 8.70
N GLN A 126 37.95 13.78 9.94
CA GLN A 126 37.13 13.15 11.00
C GLN A 126 35.82 13.89 11.32
N LYS A 127 35.65 15.16 10.94
CA LYS A 127 34.41 15.91 11.20
C LYS A 127 33.40 15.74 10.05
N ARG A 128 32.99 14.52 9.73
CA ARG A 128 31.61 14.34 9.20
C ARG A 128 30.71 14.52 10.42
N SER A 129 29.74 15.43 10.34
CA SER A 129 28.83 15.66 11.46
C SER A 129 28.31 14.33 12.00
N PRO A 130 28.16 14.16 13.33
CA PRO A 130 27.62 12.91 13.90
C PRO A 130 26.22 12.59 13.35
N SER A 131 25.51 13.57 12.78
CA SER A 131 24.26 13.38 12.04
C SER A 131 24.44 12.76 10.65
N ALA A 132 25.50 13.12 9.91
CA ALA A 132 25.78 12.57 8.58
C ALA A 132 26.20 11.09 8.62
N THR A 133 26.96 10.69 9.64
CA THR A 133 27.35 9.28 9.86
C THR A 133 26.14 8.43 10.24
N LYS A 134 25.26 8.94 11.12
CA LYS A 134 23.98 8.31 11.45
C LYS A 134 23.09 8.14 10.22
N LEU A 135 22.92 9.19 9.42
CA LEU A 135 22.18 9.14 8.15
C LEU A 135 22.70 8.07 7.19
N ALA A 136 24.02 7.96 7.05
CA ALA A 136 24.64 6.92 6.21
C ALA A 136 24.35 5.50 6.75
N SER A 137 24.46 5.30 8.08
CA SER A 137 24.14 4.00 8.69
C SER A 137 22.67 3.60 8.53
N LEU A 138 21.74 4.54 8.67
CA LEU A 138 20.30 4.28 8.49
C LEU A 138 19.98 3.95 7.04
N LYS A 139 20.58 4.67 6.08
CA LYS A 139 20.44 4.35 4.64
C LYS A 139 20.98 2.96 4.31
N GLN A 140 22.13 2.59 4.88
CA GLN A 140 22.69 1.25 4.71
C GLN A 140 21.78 0.18 5.30
N ARG A 141 21.24 0.40 6.49
CA ARG A 141 20.28 -0.52 7.12
C ARG A 141 19.02 -0.70 6.28
N LEU A 142 18.47 0.39 5.75
CA LEU A 142 17.30 0.35 4.86
C LEU A 142 17.63 -0.40 3.56
N ALA A 143 18.79 -0.17 2.95
CA ALA A 143 19.23 -0.90 1.75
C ALA A 143 19.33 -2.42 1.99
N GLN A 144 19.87 -2.82 3.15
CA GLN A 144 19.92 -4.24 3.54
C GLN A 144 18.52 -4.86 3.66
N LEU A 145 17.57 -4.13 4.24
CA LEU A 145 16.19 -4.61 4.36
C LEU A 145 15.48 -4.69 3.02
N LEU A 146 15.72 -3.75 2.11
CA LEU A 146 15.14 -3.75 0.75
C LEU A 146 15.69 -4.86 -0.13
N ALA A 147 16.96 -5.26 0.06
CA ALA A 147 17.55 -6.39 -0.65
C ALA A 147 16.86 -7.72 -0.32
N ARG A 148 16.21 -7.83 0.85
CA ARG A 148 15.45 -9.03 1.24
C ARG A 148 14.03 -8.99 0.63
N PRO A 149 13.55 -10.06 -0.02
CA PRO A 149 12.16 -10.13 -0.50
C PRO A 149 11.18 -10.16 0.67
N LEU A 150 9.98 -9.61 0.46
CA LEU A 150 8.90 -9.66 1.46
C LEU A 150 8.36 -11.09 1.54
N GLN A 151 8.21 -11.63 2.74
CA GLN A 151 7.76 -12.99 3.00
C GLN A 151 6.44 -12.97 3.77
N ALA A 152 5.46 -13.76 3.32
CA ALA A 152 4.24 -13.96 4.07
C ALA A 152 4.55 -14.80 5.31
N GLN A 153 3.90 -14.47 6.44
CA GLN A 153 3.98 -15.27 7.66
C GLN A 153 3.64 -16.74 7.36
N GLY A 154 4.50 -17.64 7.81
CA GLY A 154 4.35 -19.09 7.60
C GLY A 154 4.94 -19.65 6.30
N THR A 155 5.44 -18.81 5.38
CA THR A 155 6.14 -19.31 4.19
C THR A 155 7.65 -19.42 4.45
N SER A 156 8.21 -20.61 4.27
CA SER A 156 9.65 -20.84 4.37
C SER A 156 10.30 -20.75 2.99
N GLN A 157 11.46 -20.10 2.91
CA GLN A 157 12.30 -20.15 1.70
C GLN A 157 12.86 -21.55 1.44
N LYS A 158 13.03 -22.36 2.49
CA LYS A 158 13.57 -23.72 2.37
C LYS A 158 12.51 -24.72 1.89
N TYR A 159 11.26 -24.49 2.27
CA TYR A 159 10.15 -25.40 2.00
C TYR A 159 8.94 -24.61 1.49
N LEU A 160 8.80 -24.54 0.16
CA LEU A 160 7.72 -23.79 -0.48
C LEU A 160 6.32 -24.34 -0.16
N THR A 161 6.24 -25.63 0.17
CA THR A 161 5.01 -26.34 0.55
C THR A 161 4.65 -26.18 2.03
N SER A 162 5.52 -25.61 2.87
CA SER A 162 5.24 -25.44 4.31
C SER A 162 4.33 -24.24 4.61
N GLY A 163 3.86 -23.55 3.57
CA GLY A 163 3.09 -22.31 3.68
C GLY A 163 1.62 -22.52 4.02
N VAL A 164 0.98 -21.44 4.47
CA VAL A 164 -0.47 -21.36 4.76
C VAL A 164 -1.32 -21.50 3.49
N ARG A 165 -0.73 -21.26 2.31
CA ARG A 165 -1.40 -21.33 1.00
C ARG A 165 -0.93 -22.56 0.21
N PRO A 166 -1.72 -23.64 0.14
CA PRO A 166 -1.35 -24.84 -0.62
C PRO A 166 -1.28 -24.58 -2.13
N GLU A 167 -2.08 -23.64 -2.64
CA GLU A 167 -2.11 -23.29 -4.07
C GLU A 167 -0.91 -22.45 -4.55
N TYR A 168 -0.07 -21.95 -3.63
CA TYR A 168 1.04 -21.07 -3.98
C TYR A 168 2.07 -21.74 -4.90
N VAL A 169 2.36 -23.02 -4.70
CA VAL A 169 3.30 -23.77 -5.56
C VAL A 169 2.75 -23.92 -6.98
N GLN A 170 1.44 -24.16 -7.11
CA GLN A 170 0.78 -24.24 -8.41
C GLN A 170 0.76 -22.86 -9.11
N ALA A 171 0.55 -21.78 -8.33
CA ALA A 171 0.65 -20.40 -8.83
C ALA A 171 2.07 -20.04 -9.30
N LEU A 172 3.11 -20.51 -8.59
CA LEU A 172 4.50 -20.35 -9.02
C LEU A 172 4.77 -21.03 -10.36
N LEU A 173 4.35 -22.29 -10.50
CA LEU A 173 4.50 -23.07 -11.72
C LEU A 173 3.77 -22.44 -12.92
N SER A 174 2.61 -21.84 -12.67
CA SER A 174 1.83 -21.14 -13.71
C SER A 174 2.28 -19.69 -13.97
N GLY A 175 3.30 -19.19 -13.27
CA GLY A 175 3.82 -17.84 -13.44
C GLY A 175 3.00 -16.72 -12.78
N HIS A 176 1.95 -17.05 -12.03
CA HIS A 176 1.07 -16.09 -11.35
C HIS A 176 1.62 -15.64 -9.98
N HIS A 177 2.92 -15.43 -9.84
CA HIS A 177 3.55 -14.99 -8.59
C HIS A 177 4.11 -13.57 -8.69
N ALA A 178 4.22 -12.89 -7.55
CA ALA A 178 4.86 -11.58 -7.46
C ALA A 178 6.40 -11.72 -7.40
N PRO A 179 7.17 -10.92 -8.17
CA PRO A 179 8.62 -11.10 -8.28
C PRO A 179 9.38 -10.82 -6.97
N HIS A 180 8.87 -9.89 -6.14
CA HIS A 180 9.53 -9.45 -4.90
C HIS A 180 8.76 -9.86 -3.63
N MET A 181 7.69 -10.66 -3.76
CA MET A 181 6.88 -11.12 -2.63
C MET A 181 6.70 -12.63 -2.69
N LEU A 182 7.08 -13.30 -1.61
CA LEU A 182 6.92 -14.73 -1.42
C LEU A 182 5.62 -15.02 -0.67
N GLY A 183 4.82 -15.93 -1.20
CA GLY A 183 3.51 -16.34 -0.63
C GLY A 183 2.30 -15.61 -1.21
N VAL A 184 2.51 -14.69 -2.17
CA VAL A 184 1.43 -13.94 -2.85
C VAL A 184 1.17 -14.49 -4.23
N ILE A 185 -0.12 -14.74 -4.49
CA ILE A 185 -0.62 -15.06 -5.81
C ILE A 185 -1.06 -13.76 -6.48
N LYS A 186 -0.66 -13.54 -7.72
CA LYS A 186 -1.19 -12.45 -8.54
C LYS A 186 -2.63 -12.80 -8.91
N SER A 187 -3.57 -12.16 -8.25
CA SER A 187 -4.98 -12.21 -8.60
C SER A 187 -5.43 -10.89 -9.22
N SER A 188 -6.47 -10.95 -10.05
CA SER A 188 -7.21 -9.75 -10.46
C SER A 188 -8.36 -9.54 -9.49
N ILE A 189 -8.71 -8.27 -9.24
CA ILE A 189 -9.82 -7.92 -8.34
C ILE A 189 -11.13 -8.60 -8.78
N HIS A 190 -11.33 -8.75 -10.09
CA HIS A 190 -12.49 -9.47 -10.63
C HIS A 190 -12.51 -10.96 -10.26
N ALA A 191 -11.35 -11.62 -10.28
CA ALA A 191 -11.24 -13.02 -9.85
C ALA A 191 -11.49 -13.17 -8.35
N ASP A 192 -10.97 -12.24 -7.54
CA ASP A 192 -11.14 -12.27 -6.09
C ASP A 192 -12.60 -12.01 -5.67
N LEU A 193 -13.27 -11.06 -6.32
CA LEU A 193 -14.69 -10.77 -6.08
C LEU A 193 -15.59 -11.92 -6.54
N ALA A 194 -15.25 -12.60 -7.66
CA ALA A 194 -15.99 -13.78 -8.12
C ALA A 194 -15.84 -14.96 -7.15
N ALA A 195 -14.65 -15.13 -6.54
CA ALA A 195 -14.41 -16.13 -5.51
C ALA A 195 -15.17 -15.83 -4.21
N SER A 196 -15.27 -14.55 -3.81
CA SER A 196 -15.97 -14.13 -2.59
C SER A 196 -17.50 -14.16 -2.68
N LYS A 197 -18.07 -14.28 -3.88
CA LYS A 197 -19.54 -14.34 -4.08
C LYS A 197 -20.12 -15.76 -3.86
N ARG A 198 -19.26 -16.76 -3.60
CA ARG A 198 -19.64 -18.13 -3.24
C ARG A 198 -19.81 -18.28 -1.73
#